data_AF-A0A845MA77-F1
#
_entry.id   AF-A0A845MA77-F1
#
_cell.length_a   1.000
_cell.length_b   1.000
_cell.length_c   1.000
_cell.angle_alpha   90.00
_cell.angle_beta   90.00
_cell.angle_gamma   90.00
#
_symmetry.space_group_name_H-M   'P 1'
#
loop_
_entity.id
_entity.type
_entity.pdbx_description
1 polymer ?
#
loop_
_entity_poly.entity_id
_entity_poly.type
_entity_poly.pdbx_seq_one_letter_code
_entity_poly.pdbx_strand_id
1 'polypeptide(L)'
;MTGNISTYDSLAEVLKALVERFGSDIFNDRRRLISLLADHLPDAKRELRVVRSAVDEGVPAALVSTERHLSGLEMDRQAGRLESGTGLRIDIARQIVRAFAYSLGLGPLPSVYETPSSDAEKPPQASEDTWAGLSQPVQPETGRQTNVVSPENTRTNNAKKEATKKAANTITIGQFSLDRKYAAIAVVVVAVVIFGLQDQFGGDDVIPSPDNNEPVVVHNNPVNTTGYANELADWGVPAKSTLENNVGSATPISIPVGRRVTTGEVQNMIAQDASIQLIDVLANSHGSTIKNAVHIPSGGYGGTFNDNAQQNFVASLRSLFGGRTSVPIIFFCAGSECWESYNAVLRANAAGYTNLYWYRGGLASWSAAGLPMQPTPPPR
;
A
#
# COMPACT_ATOMS: atom_id res chain seq x y z
N MET A 1 -12.82 -41.88 -0.17
CA MET A 1 -13.30 -40.55 0.22
C MET A 1 -13.18 -39.66 -1.01
N THR A 2 -14.24 -39.57 -1.81
CA THR A 2 -14.28 -38.70 -2.99
C THR A 2 -14.45 -37.27 -2.49
N GLY A 3 -13.33 -36.56 -2.32
CA GLY A 3 -13.34 -35.13 -2.03
C GLY A 3 -14.13 -34.42 -3.12
N ASN A 4 -15.06 -33.55 -2.73
CA ASN A 4 -15.85 -32.77 -3.65
C ASN A 4 -14.88 -31.81 -4.37
N ILE A 5 -14.51 -32.13 -5.62
CA ILE A 5 -13.56 -31.33 -6.40
C ILE A 5 -14.23 -30.00 -6.71
N SER A 6 -13.56 -28.89 -6.42
CA SER A 6 -14.06 -27.55 -6.75
C SER A 6 -14.32 -27.44 -8.25
N THR A 7 -15.44 -26.83 -8.64
CA THR A 7 -15.77 -26.56 -10.06
C THR A 7 -14.63 -25.80 -10.75
N TYR A 8 -13.92 -24.92 -10.03
CA TYR A 8 -12.79 -24.16 -10.56
C TYR A 8 -11.53 -25.00 -10.74
N ASP A 9 -11.29 -26.00 -9.88
CA ASP A 9 -10.18 -26.95 -10.08
C ASP A 9 -10.43 -27.84 -11.30
N SER A 10 -11.68 -28.29 -11.47
CA SER A 10 -12.08 -29.06 -12.66
C SER A 10 -11.90 -28.23 -13.94
N LEU A 11 -12.27 -26.95 -13.90
CA LEU A 11 -12.01 -26.00 -14.99
C LEU A 11 -10.51 -25.84 -15.25
N ALA A 12 -9.70 -25.68 -14.21
CA ALA A 12 -8.26 -25.50 -14.32
C ALA A 12 -7.57 -26.71 -14.97
N GLU A 13 -7.95 -27.92 -14.56
CA GLU A 13 -7.41 -29.17 -15.13
C GLU A 13 -7.80 -29.36 -16.60
N VAL A 14 -9.06 -29.08 -16.96
CA VAL A 14 -9.49 -29.16 -18.37
C VAL A 14 -8.78 -28.09 -19.21
N LEU A 15 -8.66 -26.85 -18.72
CA LEU A 15 -7.90 -25.80 -19.41
C LEU A 15 -6.44 -26.22 -19.64
N LYS A 16 -5.80 -26.80 -18.63
CA LYS A 16 -4.43 -27.32 -18.74
C LYS A 16 -4.31 -28.40 -19.81
N ALA A 17 -5.21 -29.38 -19.80
CA ALA A 17 -5.23 -30.45 -20.81
C ALA A 17 -5.41 -29.90 -22.25
N LEU A 18 -6.20 -28.83 -22.40
CA LEU A 18 -6.37 -28.15 -23.69
C LEU A 18 -5.09 -27.40 -24.11
N VAL A 19 -4.41 -26.71 -23.19
CA VAL A 19 -3.13 -26.04 -23.44
C VAL A 19 -2.03 -27.05 -23.80
N GLU A 20 -1.96 -28.18 -23.10
CA GLU A 20 -0.99 -29.25 -23.40
C GLU A 20 -1.21 -29.86 -24.79
N ARG A 21 -2.48 -29.95 -25.25
CA ARG A 21 -2.83 -30.54 -26.55
C ARG A 21 -2.74 -29.57 -27.72
N PHE A 22 -3.10 -28.30 -27.52
CA PHE A 22 -3.26 -27.32 -28.60
C PHE A 22 -2.34 -26.10 -28.48
N GLY A 23 -1.55 -26.00 -27.41
CA GLY A 23 -0.76 -24.81 -27.07
C GLY A 23 -1.61 -23.69 -26.45
N SER A 24 -0.95 -22.62 -26.00
CA SER A 24 -1.61 -21.43 -25.45
C SER A 24 -2.45 -20.65 -26.48
N ASP A 25 -2.22 -20.88 -27.77
CA ASP A 25 -2.98 -20.27 -28.87
C ASP A 25 -4.46 -20.64 -28.85
N ILE A 26 -4.85 -21.70 -28.13
CA ILE A 26 -6.26 -22.05 -27.93
C ILE A 26 -7.06 -20.89 -27.31
N PHE A 27 -6.42 -20.00 -26.57
CA PHE A 27 -7.05 -18.83 -25.98
C PHE A 27 -7.40 -17.74 -27.01
N ASN A 28 -6.81 -17.76 -28.20
CA ASN A 28 -7.12 -16.82 -29.27
C ASN A 28 -8.44 -17.15 -29.98
N ASP A 29 -8.90 -18.41 -29.91
CA ASP A 29 -10.19 -18.85 -30.48
C ASP A 29 -11.23 -19.09 -29.38
N ARG A 30 -11.86 -17.99 -28.94
CA ARG A 30 -12.92 -17.99 -27.92
C ARG A 30 -14.02 -19.00 -28.22
N ARG A 31 -14.47 -19.12 -29.49
CA ARG A 31 -15.59 -20.00 -29.83
C ARG A 31 -15.18 -21.44 -29.64
N ARG A 32 -14.02 -21.81 -30.16
CA ARG A 32 -13.48 -23.17 -30.03
C ARG A 32 -13.18 -23.55 -28.58
N LEU A 33 -12.57 -22.64 -27.82
CA LEU A 33 -12.28 -22.86 -26.40
C LEU A 33 -13.57 -23.16 -25.61
N ILE A 34 -14.59 -22.31 -25.77
CA ILE A 34 -15.85 -22.49 -25.02
C ILE A 34 -16.59 -23.77 -25.45
N SER A 35 -16.58 -24.13 -26.73
CA SER A 35 -17.15 -25.40 -27.19
C SER A 35 -16.45 -26.61 -26.55
N LEU A 36 -15.11 -26.64 -26.57
CA LEU A 36 -14.34 -27.74 -25.98
C LEU A 36 -14.53 -27.83 -24.47
N LEU A 37 -14.58 -26.69 -23.77
CA LEU A 37 -14.86 -26.67 -22.34
C LEU A 37 -16.28 -27.13 -22.02
N ALA A 38 -17.29 -26.78 -22.83
CA ALA A 38 -18.67 -27.22 -22.65
C ALA A 38 -18.83 -28.74 -22.83
N ASP A 39 -18.03 -29.36 -23.70
CA ASP A 39 -18.02 -30.82 -23.89
C ASP A 39 -17.48 -31.56 -22.64
N HIS A 40 -16.51 -30.96 -21.94
CA HIS A 40 -15.88 -31.58 -20.75
C HIS A 40 -16.56 -31.16 -19.43
N LEU A 41 -17.20 -29.99 -19.39
CA LEU A 41 -17.80 -29.39 -18.19
C LEU A 41 -19.24 -28.92 -18.49
N PRO A 42 -20.18 -29.85 -18.80
CA PRO A 42 -21.54 -29.51 -19.23
C PRO A 42 -22.35 -28.75 -18.16
N ASP A 43 -22.02 -28.95 -16.89
CA ASP A 43 -22.71 -28.35 -15.74
C ASP A 43 -22.16 -26.96 -15.35
N ALA A 44 -20.96 -26.59 -15.81
CA ALA A 44 -20.26 -25.35 -15.43
C ALA A 44 -20.70 -24.12 -16.24
N LYS A 45 -21.98 -24.01 -16.58
CA LYS A 45 -22.51 -23.00 -17.54
C LYS A 45 -22.26 -21.56 -17.09
N ARG A 46 -22.19 -21.31 -15.78
CA ARG A 46 -21.95 -19.96 -15.22
C ARG A 46 -20.48 -19.59 -15.35
N GLU A 47 -19.60 -20.52 -15.05
CA GLU A 47 -18.15 -20.39 -15.10
C GLU A 47 -17.70 -20.19 -16.55
N LEU A 48 -18.23 -20.97 -17.50
CA LEU A 48 -17.94 -20.81 -18.93
C LEU A 48 -18.35 -19.43 -19.46
N ARG A 49 -19.39 -18.82 -18.89
CA ARG A 49 -19.77 -17.44 -19.22
C ARG A 49 -18.70 -16.45 -18.80
N VAL A 50 -18.10 -16.66 -17.62
CA VAL A 50 -17.03 -15.79 -17.10
C VAL A 50 -15.72 -16.05 -17.84
N VAL A 51 -15.40 -17.31 -18.15
CA VAL A 51 -14.24 -17.68 -18.99
C VAL A 51 -14.31 -16.95 -20.32
N ARG A 52 -15.49 -16.89 -20.94
CA ARG A 52 -15.69 -16.12 -22.17
C ARG A 52 -15.34 -14.64 -21.97
N SER A 53 -15.86 -14.01 -20.93
CA SER A 53 -15.53 -12.61 -20.63
C SER A 53 -14.05 -12.40 -20.31
N ALA A 54 -13.40 -13.35 -19.63
CA ALA A 54 -11.97 -13.28 -19.32
C ALA A 54 -11.10 -13.35 -20.59
N VAL A 55 -11.48 -14.17 -21.56
CA VAL A 55 -10.83 -14.20 -22.88
C VAL A 55 -11.05 -12.88 -23.62
N ASP A 56 -12.28 -12.34 -23.59
CA ASP A 56 -12.60 -11.06 -24.22
C ASP A 56 -11.80 -9.88 -23.62
N GLU A 57 -11.54 -9.91 -22.31
CA GLU A 57 -10.70 -8.93 -21.62
C GLU A 57 -9.19 -9.13 -21.83
N GLY A 58 -8.79 -10.23 -22.47
CA GLY A 58 -7.38 -10.54 -22.75
C GLY A 58 -6.62 -11.09 -21.54
N VAL A 59 -7.31 -11.65 -20.55
CA VAL A 59 -6.68 -12.24 -19.35
C VAL A 59 -5.62 -13.29 -19.69
N PRO A 60 -5.89 -14.29 -20.56
CA PRO A 60 -4.90 -15.34 -20.83
C PRO A 60 -3.67 -14.79 -21.57
N ALA A 61 -3.85 -13.83 -22.48
CA ALA A 61 -2.76 -13.21 -23.21
C ALA A 61 -1.81 -12.44 -22.28
N ALA A 62 -2.36 -11.72 -21.30
CA ALA A 62 -1.57 -11.03 -20.27
C ALA A 62 -0.80 -12.00 -19.37
N LEU A 63 -1.40 -13.13 -19.01
CA LEU A 63 -0.72 -14.15 -18.21
C LEU A 63 0.42 -14.85 -18.98
N VAL A 64 0.25 -15.12 -20.28
CA VAL A 64 1.29 -15.75 -21.12
C VAL A 64 2.54 -14.87 -21.23
N SER A 65 2.39 -13.55 -21.30
CA SER A 65 3.51 -12.61 -21.38
C SER A 65 4.17 -12.29 -20.04
N THR A 66 3.66 -12.83 -18.94
CA THR A 66 4.11 -12.51 -17.59
C THR A 66 5.30 -13.37 -17.17
N GLU A 67 6.32 -12.74 -16.59
CA GLU A 67 7.43 -13.46 -15.98
C GLU A 67 6.95 -14.26 -14.74
N ARG A 68 7.42 -15.49 -14.57
CA ARG A 68 6.94 -16.40 -13.50
C ARG A 68 6.97 -15.79 -12.10
N HIS A 69 7.94 -14.93 -11.81
CA HIS A 69 8.08 -14.30 -10.49
C HIS A 69 7.02 -13.20 -10.24
N LEU A 70 6.35 -12.73 -11.29
CA LEU A 70 5.27 -11.72 -11.24
C LEU A 70 3.88 -12.33 -11.43
N SER A 71 3.76 -13.65 -11.56
CA SER A 71 2.48 -14.30 -11.89
C SER A 71 1.38 -13.96 -10.88
N GLY A 72 1.69 -13.96 -9.59
CA GLY A 72 0.73 -13.58 -8.55
C GLY A 72 0.20 -12.14 -8.69
N LEU A 73 1.08 -11.20 -9.04
CA LEU A 73 0.70 -9.79 -9.24
C LEU A 73 -0.19 -9.63 -10.49
N GLU A 74 0.19 -10.25 -11.61
CA GLU A 74 -0.61 -10.16 -12.82
C GLU A 74 -1.97 -10.86 -12.63
N MET A 75 -2.02 -11.98 -11.89
CA MET A 75 -3.28 -12.63 -11.56
C MET A 75 -4.22 -11.70 -10.79
N ASP A 76 -3.73 -10.98 -9.79
CA ASP A 76 -4.55 -10.04 -9.02
C ASP A 76 -4.99 -8.83 -9.85
N ARG A 77 -4.09 -8.31 -10.71
CA ARG A 77 -4.40 -7.23 -11.65
C ARG A 77 -5.49 -7.64 -12.64
N GLN A 78 -5.37 -8.83 -13.22
CA GLN A 78 -6.37 -9.37 -14.15
C GLN A 78 -7.70 -9.69 -13.46
N ALA A 79 -7.68 -10.13 -12.21
CA ALA A 79 -8.90 -10.35 -11.44
C ALA A 79 -9.66 -9.04 -11.17
N GLY A 80 -8.94 -7.99 -10.76
CA GLY A 80 -9.54 -6.65 -10.56
C GLY A 80 -10.03 -6.02 -11.87
N ARG A 81 -9.31 -6.23 -12.97
CA ARG A 81 -9.75 -5.80 -14.31
C ARG A 81 -11.02 -6.53 -14.73
N LEU A 82 -11.07 -7.85 -14.54
CA LEU A 82 -12.25 -8.65 -14.89
C LEU A 82 -13.47 -8.26 -14.05
N GLU A 83 -13.30 -8.02 -12.75
CA GLU A 83 -14.35 -7.46 -11.88
C GLU A 83 -14.86 -6.12 -12.42
N SER A 84 -13.96 -5.17 -12.70
CA SER A 84 -14.33 -3.83 -13.13
C SER A 84 -14.98 -3.80 -14.53
N GLY A 85 -14.48 -4.62 -15.45
CA GLY A 85 -14.96 -4.68 -16.83
C GLY A 85 -16.30 -5.41 -16.99
N THR A 86 -16.61 -6.35 -16.09
CA THR A 86 -17.80 -7.22 -16.21
C THR A 86 -18.83 -7.05 -15.09
N GLY A 87 -18.49 -6.34 -14.02
CA GLY A 87 -19.31 -6.23 -12.80
C GLY A 87 -19.39 -7.52 -12.00
N LEU A 88 -18.47 -8.45 -12.22
CA LEU A 88 -18.40 -9.73 -11.50
C LEU A 88 -17.83 -9.53 -10.10
N ARG A 89 -18.29 -10.30 -9.11
CA ARG A 89 -17.64 -10.29 -7.79
C ARG A 89 -16.19 -10.74 -7.88
N ILE A 90 -15.31 -10.06 -7.12
CA ILE A 90 -13.87 -10.34 -7.09
C ILE A 90 -13.51 -11.79 -6.75
N ASP A 91 -14.29 -12.48 -5.91
CA ASP A 91 -14.04 -13.88 -5.52
C ASP A 91 -14.11 -14.80 -6.74
N ILE A 92 -15.13 -14.63 -7.58
CA ILE A 92 -15.29 -15.41 -8.82
C ILE A 92 -14.21 -15.02 -9.84
N ALA A 93 -13.92 -13.72 -9.98
CA ALA A 93 -12.90 -13.24 -10.90
C ALA A 93 -11.52 -13.86 -10.58
N ARG A 94 -11.13 -13.89 -9.30
CA ARG A 94 -9.88 -14.52 -8.86
C ARG A 94 -9.83 -16.00 -9.20
N GLN A 95 -10.92 -16.76 -9.00
CA GLN A 95 -10.90 -18.19 -9.30
C GLN A 95 -10.78 -18.51 -10.79
N ILE A 96 -11.39 -17.69 -11.66
CA ILE A 96 -11.23 -17.86 -13.10
C ILE A 96 -9.80 -17.52 -13.54
N VAL A 97 -9.23 -16.43 -13.03
CA VAL A 97 -7.84 -16.05 -13.35
C VAL A 97 -6.84 -17.10 -12.85
N ARG A 98 -7.06 -17.65 -11.65
CA ARG A 98 -6.26 -18.77 -11.10
C ARG A 98 -6.35 -20.03 -11.95
N ALA A 99 -7.53 -20.36 -12.48
CA ALA A 99 -7.68 -21.50 -13.38
C ALA A 99 -6.86 -21.32 -14.67
N PHE A 100 -6.82 -20.12 -15.25
CA PHE A 100 -5.94 -19.81 -16.38
C PHE A 100 -4.46 -19.87 -15.99
N ALA A 101 -4.07 -19.28 -14.85
CA ALA A 101 -2.68 -19.30 -14.38
C ALA A 101 -2.18 -20.74 -14.14
N TYR A 102 -3.00 -21.60 -13.55
CA TYR A 102 -2.69 -23.03 -13.39
C TYR A 102 -2.47 -23.71 -14.75
N SER A 103 -3.35 -23.47 -15.73
CA SER A 103 -3.22 -24.06 -17.07
C SER A 103 -1.94 -23.65 -17.81
N LEU A 104 -1.37 -22.50 -17.45
CA LEU A 104 -0.12 -21.96 -17.99
C LEU A 104 1.12 -22.33 -17.14
N GLY A 105 0.94 -23.08 -16.06
CA GLY A 105 2.04 -23.44 -15.15
C GLY A 105 2.57 -22.27 -14.32
N LEU A 106 1.74 -21.25 -14.07
CA LEU A 106 2.07 -20.02 -13.36
C LEU A 106 1.62 -20.01 -11.88
N GLY A 107 0.90 -21.02 -11.43
CA GLY A 107 0.44 -21.16 -10.04
C GLY A 107 -0.19 -22.53 -9.75
N PRO A 108 -0.45 -22.87 -8.47
CA PRO A 108 -1.21 -24.06 -8.06
C PRO A 108 -2.70 -23.99 -8.43
N LEU A 109 -3.44 -25.07 -8.14
CA LEU A 109 -4.88 -25.14 -8.32
C LEU A 109 -5.63 -24.04 -7.54
N PRO A 110 -6.77 -23.54 -8.06
CA PRO A 110 -7.60 -22.52 -7.39
C PRO A 110 -7.93 -22.82 -5.92
N SER A 111 -8.27 -24.07 -5.57
CA SER A 111 -8.60 -24.46 -4.20
C SER A 111 -7.44 -24.38 -3.21
N VAL A 112 -6.18 -24.44 -3.68
CA VAL A 112 -5.01 -24.30 -2.80
C VAL A 112 -4.95 -22.90 -2.18
N TYR A 113 -5.49 -21.90 -2.89
CA TYR A 113 -5.62 -20.55 -2.38
C TYR A 113 -6.79 -20.36 -1.41
N GLU A 114 -7.66 -21.36 -1.25
CA GLU A 114 -8.85 -21.33 -0.37
C GLU A 114 -8.59 -21.90 1.03
N THR A 115 -7.33 -22.04 1.50
CA THR A 115 -7.07 -22.42 2.90
C THR A 115 -7.95 -21.61 3.87
N PRO A 116 -8.64 -22.27 4.81
CA PRO A 116 -9.94 -21.85 5.30
C PRO A 116 -9.86 -20.48 5.97
N SER A 117 -10.48 -19.50 5.32
CA SER A 117 -11.06 -18.35 6.01
C SER A 117 -12.00 -18.86 7.10
N SER A 118 -11.92 -18.22 8.26
CA SER A 118 -12.69 -18.45 9.46
C SER A 118 -14.21 -18.33 9.25
N ASP A 119 -14.81 -19.38 8.70
CA ASP A 119 -16.26 -19.64 8.80
C ASP A 119 -16.58 -20.51 10.03
N ALA A 120 -15.66 -20.63 11.00
CA ALA A 120 -15.92 -21.17 12.32
C ALA A 120 -15.97 -20.03 13.35
N GLU A 121 -17.17 -19.84 13.91
CA GLU A 121 -17.52 -19.06 15.10
C GLU A 121 -17.85 -17.57 14.89
N LYS A 122 -19.07 -17.34 14.38
CA LYS A 122 -19.87 -16.18 14.77
C LYS A 122 -19.94 -16.17 16.32
N PRO A 123 -19.47 -15.12 17.02
CA PRO A 123 -19.69 -15.02 18.46
C PRO A 123 -21.21 -15.06 18.72
N PRO A 124 -21.70 -15.76 19.76
CA PRO A 124 -23.11 -15.75 20.08
C PRO A 124 -23.54 -14.29 20.29
N GLN A 125 -24.61 -13.88 19.61
CA GLN A 125 -25.27 -12.61 19.90
C GLN A 125 -25.55 -12.60 21.40
N ALA A 126 -24.99 -11.62 22.11
CA ALA A 126 -25.30 -11.39 23.50
C ALA A 126 -26.83 -11.24 23.62
N SER A 127 -27.44 -12.19 24.31
CA SER A 127 -28.82 -12.08 24.76
C SER A 127 -28.93 -10.84 25.62
N GLU A 128 -29.87 -9.97 25.26
CA GLU A 128 -30.51 -9.07 26.21
C GLU A 128 -30.96 -9.90 27.43
N ASP A 129 -30.92 -9.29 28.62
CA ASP A 129 -31.29 -9.88 29.92
C ASP A 129 -30.17 -10.55 30.73
N THR A 130 -29.15 -9.80 31.18
CA THR A 130 -28.63 -9.85 32.57
C THR A 130 -27.57 -8.77 32.82
N TRP A 131 -28.01 -7.57 33.17
CA TRP A 131 -27.16 -6.57 33.84
C TRP A 131 -27.80 -6.23 35.19
N ALA A 132 -27.31 -6.89 36.23
CA ALA A 132 -27.52 -6.50 37.62
C ALA A 132 -26.14 -6.38 38.26
N GLY A 133 -25.77 -5.18 38.73
CA GLY A 133 -24.55 -5.01 39.51
C GLY A 133 -23.94 -3.61 39.46
N LEU A 134 -24.50 -2.71 40.27
CA LEU A 134 -23.80 -1.66 41.02
C LEU A 134 -23.06 -0.57 40.22
N SER A 135 -23.66 0.63 40.16
CA SER A 135 -23.25 1.80 40.98
C SER A 135 -24.19 2.98 40.72
N GLN A 136 -24.81 3.49 41.78
CA GLN A 136 -25.80 4.59 41.78
C GLN A 136 -25.15 5.95 41.52
N PRO A 137 -25.85 6.91 40.89
CA PRO A 137 -25.62 8.33 41.11
C PRO A 137 -26.64 8.91 42.11
N VAL A 138 -26.12 9.72 43.02
CA VAL A 138 -26.83 10.58 43.99
C VAL A 138 -27.68 11.63 43.26
N GLN A 139 -28.96 11.74 43.63
CA GLN A 139 -29.86 12.84 43.26
C GLN A 139 -29.69 14.03 44.22
N PRO A 140 -29.92 15.27 43.75
CA PRO A 140 -30.41 16.34 44.59
C PRO A 140 -31.90 16.65 44.32
N GLU A 141 -32.65 16.42 45.39
CA GLU A 141 -33.86 17.08 45.91
C GLU A 141 -34.77 17.99 45.05
N THR A 142 -36.03 17.57 45.11
CA THR A 142 -37.34 18.24 45.01
C THR A 142 -37.46 19.77 45.21
N GLY A 143 -38.14 20.40 44.25
CA GLY A 143 -39.45 21.06 44.49
C GLY A 143 -39.46 22.58 44.71
N ARG A 144 -40.16 23.34 43.84
CA ARG A 144 -41.58 23.75 43.98
C ARG A 144 -41.93 24.89 42.99
N GLN A 145 -43.18 24.84 42.53
CA GLN A 145 -43.87 25.64 41.52
C GLN A 145 -44.00 27.13 41.84
N THR A 146 -44.22 27.98 40.82
CA THR A 146 -45.49 28.74 40.64
C THR A 146 -45.65 29.33 39.22
N ASN A 147 -46.91 29.35 38.79
CA ASN A 147 -47.49 29.80 37.52
C ASN A 147 -47.45 31.33 37.32
N VAL A 148 -47.42 31.80 36.06
CA VAL A 148 -48.33 32.87 35.56
C VAL A 148 -48.60 32.71 34.04
N VAL A 149 -49.84 32.28 33.75
CA VAL A 149 -50.82 32.67 32.70
C VAL A 149 -50.39 33.54 31.48
N SER A 150 -50.69 33.02 30.28
CA SER A 150 -50.86 33.61 28.93
C SER A 150 -51.87 34.79 28.85
N PRO A 151 -51.94 35.66 27.80
CA PRO A 151 -52.18 35.19 26.42
C PRO A 151 -51.77 36.09 25.22
N GLU A 152 -52.04 35.50 24.05
CA GLU A 152 -52.55 36.09 22.82
C GLU A 152 -51.59 36.65 21.75
N ASN A 153 -51.81 36.07 20.57
CA ASN A 153 -51.44 36.42 19.21
C ASN A 153 -51.20 37.92 18.91
N THR A 154 -50.28 38.21 17.98
CA THR A 154 -50.59 38.73 16.63
C THR A 154 -49.32 38.76 15.77
N ARG A 155 -49.37 38.13 14.59
CA ARG A 155 -48.44 38.35 13.48
C ARG A 155 -48.83 39.65 12.76
N THR A 156 -47.89 40.57 12.56
CA THR A 156 -47.83 41.40 11.33
C THR A 156 -46.41 41.86 11.03
N ASN A 157 -45.96 41.46 9.83
CA ASN A 157 -45.27 42.22 8.79
C ASN A 157 -44.34 43.41 9.10
N ASN A 158 -43.19 43.31 8.42
CA ASN A 158 -42.47 44.35 7.68
C ASN A 158 -41.20 44.98 8.27
N ALA A 159 -40.14 44.77 7.47
CA ALA A 159 -39.17 45.76 7.02
C ALA A 159 -37.95 46.09 7.92
N LYS A 160 -36.82 45.51 7.48
CA LYS A 160 -35.66 46.24 6.93
C LYS A 160 -34.73 46.97 7.91
N LYS A 161 -33.47 46.52 7.83
CA LYS A 161 -32.18 47.14 8.16
C LYS A 161 -31.82 47.27 9.64
N GLU A 162 -30.78 46.56 10.04
CA GLU A 162 -29.50 47.22 10.33
C GLU A 162 -28.32 46.25 10.36
N ALA A 163 -27.19 46.77 9.91
CA ALA A 163 -25.94 46.08 9.68
C ALA A 163 -25.15 45.91 10.99
N THR A 164 -24.48 44.77 11.15
CA THR A 164 -23.37 44.63 12.10
C THR A 164 -22.17 44.03 11.39
N LYS A 165 -21.20 44.91 11.09
CA LYS A 165 -19.84 44.56 10.70
C LYS A 165 -19.22 43.66 11.78
N LYS A 166 -18.76 42.46 11.41
CA LYS A 166 -17.72 41.74 12.16
C LYS A 166 -16.43 41.80 11.33
N ALA A 167 -15.40 42.39 11.93
CA ALA A 167 -14.09 42.56 11.34
C ALA A 167 -13.46 41.19 11.03
N ALA A 168 -13.03 41.02 9.78
CA ALA A 168 -12.31 39.84 9.31
C ALA A 168 -10.87 39.86 9.85
N ASN A 169 -10.46 38.74 10.46
CA ASN A 169 -9.17 38.58 11.12
C ASN A 169 -8.24 37.70 10.26
N THR A 170 -8.12 38.02 8.98
CA THR A 170 -7.37 37.24 7.98
C THR A 170 -6.60 38.18 7.07
N ILE A 171 -5.28 37.99 6.94
CA ILE A 171 -4.47 38.68 5.93
C ILE A 171 -4.37 37.74 4.74
N THR A 172 -4.76 38.23 3.56
CA THR A 172 -4.73 37.46 2.30
C THR A 172 -3.48 37.86 1.52
N ILE A 173 -2.63 36.89 1.19
CA ILE A 173 -1.52 37.08 0.24
C ILE A 173 -1.71 36.03 -0.87
N GLY A 174 -2.16 36.47 -2.04
CA GLY A 174 -2.49 35.56 -3.15
C GLY A 174 -3.62 34.58 -2.79
N GLN A 175 -3.49 33.31 -3.17
CA GLN A 175 -4.52 32.28 -2.94
C GLN A 175 -4.46 31.60 -1.55
N PHE A 176 -3.63 32.08 -0.62
CA PHE A 176 -3.50 31.48 0.70
C PHE A 176 -3.96 32.41 1.82
N SER A 177 -4.74 31.86 2.76
CA SER A 177 -5.24 32.52 3.97
C SER A 177 -4.55 31.88 5.19
N LEU A 178 -3.79 32.66 5.96
CA LEU A 178 -3.18 32.21 7.21
C LEU A 178 -3.78 32.90 8.44
N ASP A 179 -3.97 32.11 9.49
CA ASP A 179 -4.44 32.54 10.82
C ASP A 179 -3.30 33.18 11.62
N ARG A 180 -3.60 34.23 12.40
CA ARG A 180 -2.62 35.16 13.04
C ARG A 180 -1.65 34.48 14.01
N LYS A 181 -1.89 33.22 14.38
CA LYS A 181 -1.05 32.42 15.28
C LYS A 181 0.27 31.94 14.64
N TYR A 182 0.40 32.00 13.32
CA TYR A 182 1.58 31.49 12.59
C TYR A 182 2.42 32.56 11.88
N ALA A 183 2.10 33.85 12.07
CA ALA A 183 2.77 34.95 11.35
C ALA A 183 4.23 35.21 11.79
N ALA A 184 4.67 34.71 12.96
CA ALA A 184 6.00 35.00 13.50
C ALA A 184 7.13 34.07 13.01
N ILE A 185 6.82 32.95 12.35
CA ILE A 185 7.83 31.96 11.93
C ILE A 185 8.25 32.14 10.46
N ALA A 186 7.45 32.88 9.67
CA ALA A 186 7.70 33.07 8.23
C ALA A 186 8.75 34.16 7.87
N VAL A 187 9.30 34.90 8.83
CA VAL A 187 10.21 36.03 8.56
C VAL A 187 11.70 35.64 8.67
N VAL A 188 12.05 34.51 9.28
CA VAL A 188 13.46 34.14 9.53
C VAL A 188 14.10 33.34 8.38
N VAL A 189 13.31 32.73 7.49
CA VAL A 189 13.86 31.84 6.44
C VAL A 189 14.09 32.54 5.08
N VAL A 190 13.58 33.77 4.88
CA VAL A 190 13.74 34.50 3.59
C VAL A 190 14.95 35.44 3.57
N ALA A 191 15.61 35.69 4.71
CA ALA A 191 16.76 36.60 4.79
C ALA A 191 18.15 35.95 4.61
N VAL A 192 18.25 34.62 4.50
CA VAL A 192 19.56 33.91 4.37
C VAL A 192 19.86 33.46 2.94
N VAL A 193 18.94 33.64 1.97
CA VAL A 193 19.11 33.12 0.60
C VAL A 193 19.40 34.22 -0.45
N ILE A 194 19.42 35.52 -0.09
CA ILE A 194 19.62 36.61 -1.07
C ILE A 194 20.89 37.45 -0.80
N PHE A 195 21.58 37.29 0.33
CA PHE A 195 22.81 38.04 0.62
C PHE A 195 23.88 37.14 1.24
N GLY A 196 24.69 36.49 0.41
CA GLY A 196 25.86 35.78 0.90
C GLY A 196 26.40 34.73 -0.05
N LEU A 197 27.00 35.16 -1.16
CA LEU A 197 28.16 34.51 -1.83
C LEU A 197 28.42 35.22 -3.17
N GLN A 198 29.03 36.41 -3.09
CA GLN A 198 29.73 36.99 -4.23
C GLN A 198 30.89 37.83 -3.71
N ASP A 199 31.98 37.16 -3.36
CA ASP A 199 33.33 37.66 -3.58
C ASP A 199 34.33 36.57 -3.18
N GLN A 200 35.04 36.00 -4.16
CA GLN A 200 36.50 35.78 -4.12
C GLN A 200 36.97 34.82 -5.22
N PHE A 201 38.10 35.23 -5.82
CA PHE A 201 39.01 34.50 -6.70
C PHE A 201 38.66 34.47 -8.20
N GLY A 202 39.02 35.59 -8.86
CA GLY A 202 39.72 35.52 -10.14
C GLY A 202 41.20 35.18 -9.91
N GLY A 203 41.80 34.51 -10.89
CA GLY A 203 43.22 34.17 -10.92
C GLY A 203 43.51 33.08 -11.96
N ASP A 204 43.93 33.51 -13.15
CA ASP A 204 44.55 32.66 -14.16
C ASP A 204 45.90 32.15 -13.62
N ASP A 205 46.04 30.84 -13.42
CA ASP A 205 47.36 30.21 -13.21
C ASP A 205 47.45 28.91 -14.02
N VAL A 206 48.30 28.97 -15.04
CA VAL A 206 48.84 27.84 -15.80
C VAL A 206 50.08 27.35 -15.07
N ILE A 207 50.09 26.14 -14.50
CA ILE A 207 51.30 25.43 -14.03
C ILE A 207 51.14 23.90 -14.26
N PRO A 208 52.21 23.15 -14.63
CA PRO A 208 52.13 21.99 -15.52
C PRO A 208 51.99 20.63 -14.80
N SER A 209 51.64 19.63 -15.60
CA SER A 209 51.55 18.21 -15.25
C SER A 209 52.91 17.61 -14.86
N PRO A 210 52.95 16.72 -13.85
CA PRO A 210 53.70 15.49 -13.99
C PRO A 210 52.81 14.27 -13.69
N ASP A 211 52.58 13.51 -14.75
CA ASP A 211 52.70 12.05 -14.83
C ASP A 211 52.64 11.28 -13.49
N ASN A 212 51.52 10.60 -13.26
CA ASN A 212 51.42 9.35 -12.50
C ASN A 212 50.11 8.64 -12.87
N ASN A 213 50.23 7.67 -13.78
CA ASN A 213 49.19 6.72 -14.15
C ASN A 213 48.82 5.83 -12.95
N GLU A 214 47.81 6.21 -12.16
CA GLU A 214 46.90 5.27 -11.49
C GLU A 214 45.50 5.91 -11.42
N PRO A 215 44.43 5.26 -11.94
CA PRO A 215 43.08 5.79 -11.81
C PRO A 215 42.60 5.60 -10.37
N VAL A 216 42.63 6.67 -9.58
CA VAL A 216 41.80 6.77 -8.36
C VAL A 216 40.35 6.92 -8.82
N VAL A 217 39.58 5.83 -8.75
CA VAL A 217 38.13 5.86 -9.03
C VAL A 217 37.42 6.54 -7.85
N VAL A 218 37.41 7.87 -7.85
CA VAL A 218 36.49 8.64 -7.02
C VAL A 218 35.08 8.40 -7.56
N HIS A 219 34.30 7.58 -6.86
CA HIS A 219 32.87 7.43 -7.13
C HIS A 219 32.17 8.72 -6.66
N ASN A 220 32.27 9.78 -7.46
CA ASN A 220 31.36 10.90 -7.37
C ASN A 220 30.02 10.42 -7.92
N ASN A 221 29.24 9.73 -7.08
CA ASN A 221 27.86 9.40 -7.43
C ASN A 221 27.12 10.72 -7.64
N PRO A 222 26.70 11.09 -8.86
CA PRO A 222 25.78 12.19 -9.03
C PRO A 222 24.51 11.79 -8.26
N VAL A 223 24.04 12.67 -7.37
CA VAL A 223 22.69 12.53 -6.80
C VAL A 223 21.74 12.47 -7.99
N ASN A 224 21.26 11.27 -8.30
CA ASN A 224 20.43 11.04 -9.47
C ASN A 224 19.09 11.76 -9.26
N THR A 225 18.96 12.94 -9.86
CA THR A 225 17.76 13.79 -9.79
C THR A 225 16.57 13.20 -10.52
N THR A 226 16.76 12.13 -11.31
CA THR A 226 15.69 11.41 -12.01
C THR A 226 15.15 10.19 -11.27
N GLY A 227 15.75 9.83 -10.13
CA GLY A 227 15.37 8.65 -9.34
C GLY A 227 15.61 7.33 -10.08
N TYR A 228 15.31 6.20 -9.42
CA TYR A 228 15.41 4.85 -9.99
C TYR A 228 14.04 4.17 -10.03
N ALA A 229 13.81 3.31 -11.03
CA ALA A 229 12.62 2.44 -11.16
C ALA A 229 11.28 3.11 -10.75
N ASN A 230 11.00 4.30 -11.30
CA ASN A 230 9.78 5.08 -11.04
C ASN A 230 9.55 5.46 -9.56
N GLU A 231 10.57 5.49 -8.70
CA GLU A 231 10.41 5.81 -7.27
C GLU A 231 9.85 7.22 -7.02
N LEU A 232 10.10 8.13 -7.97
CA LEU A 232 9.63 9.52 -7.96
C LEU A 232 8.35 9.75 -8.77
N ALA A 233 7.82 8.74 -9.46
CA ALA A 233 6.62 8.92 -10.27
C ALA A 233 5.41 9.21 -9.38
N ASP A 234 4.55 10.14 -9.84
CA ASP A 234 3.29 10.48 -9.16
C ASP A 234 2.12 10.00 -10.01
N TRP A 235 1.35 9.06 -9.47
CA TRP A 235 0.17 8.49 -10.11
C TRP A 235 -1.13 9.20 -9.71
N GLY A 236 -1.05 10.29 -8.94
CA GLY A 236 -2.23 11.02 -8.46
C GLY A 236 -3.03 10.26 -7.39
N VAL A 237 -2.45 9.23 -6.78
CA VAL A 237 -3.10 8.45 -5.74
C VAL A 237 -3.02 9.20 -4.40
N PRO A 238 -4.13 9.45 -3.71
CA PRO A 238 -4.12 10.15 -2.44
C PRO A 238 -3.54 9.27 -1.32
N ALA A 239 -2.76 9.88 -0.44
CA ALA A 239 -2.29 9.22 0.78
C ALA A 239 -3.47 8.95 1.73
N LYS A 240 -3.45 7.81 2.41
CA LYS A 240 -4.50 7.35 3.33
C LYS A 240 -3.94 6.83 4.65
N SER A 241 -4.71 6.95 5.73
CA SER A 241 -4.34 6.46 7.06
C SER A 241 -4.82 5.03 7.35
N THR A 242 -5.44 4.38 6.37
CA THR A 242 -5.91 2.99 6.44
C THR A 242 -5.01 2.05 5.64
N LEU A 243 -5.01 0.79 6.01
CA LEU A 243 -4.23 -0.24 5.31
C LEU A 243 -4.82 -0.51 3.91
N GLU A 244 -3.95 -0.85 2.96
CA GLU A 244 -4.33 -1.30 1.62
C GLU A 244 -4.33 -2.83 1.55
N ASN A 245 -5.42 -3.39 1.02
CA ASN A 245 -5.56 -4.82 0.78
C ASN A 245 -5.06 -5.20 -0.63
N ASN A 246 -5.21 -4.29 -1.60
CA ASN A 246 -4.69 -4.47 -2.95
C ASN A 246 -3.25 -3.96 -3.05
N VAL A 247 -2.31 -4.78 -2.59
CA VAL A 247 -0.94 -4.32 -2.34
C VAL A 247 -0.06 -4.12 -3.57
N GLY A 248 -0.52 -4.51 -4.75
CA GLY A 248 0.18 -4.39 -6.03
C GLY A 248 -0.49 -3.40 -6.98
N SER A 249 -0.62 -2.15 -6.55
CA SER A 249 -1.30 -1.09 -7.30
C SER A 249 -0.56 0.23 -7.13
N ALA A 250 -0.88 1.24 -7.96
CA ALA A 250 -0.27 2.55 -7.84
C ALA A 250 -0.36 3.08 -6.39
N THR A 251 0.79 3.50 -5.83
CA THR A 251 0.88 4.01 -4.46
C THR A 251 1.00 5.54 -4.47
N PRO A 252 0.60 6.24 -3.39
CA PRO A 252 0.75 7.69 -3.26
C PRO A 252 2.22 8.14 -3.32
N ILE A 253 2.44 9.42 -3.61
CA ILE A 253 3.77 10.03 -3.55
C ILE A 253 4.18 10.42 -2.11
N SER A 254 3.24 10.38 -1.17
CA SER A 254 3.41 10.78 0.22
C SER A 254 2.73 9.79 1.18
N ILE A 255 3.07 9.89 2.46
CA ILE A 255 2.53 9.05 3.54
C ILE A 255 2.15 9.97 4.71
N PRO A 256 1.00 9.77 5.39
CA PRO A 256 0.53 10.69 6.42
C PRO A 256 1.35 10.64 7.70
N VAL A 257 2.15 9.58 7.89
CA VAL A 257 2.99 9.37 9.08
C VAL A 257 4.37 8.88 8.65
N GLY A 258 5.40 9.32 9.38
CA GLY A 258 6.78 9.08 8.98
C GLY A 258 7.23 9.95 7.79
N ARG A 259 8.32 9.55 7.14
CA ARG A 259 8.92 10.28 6.02
C ARG A 259 9.23 9.36 4.84
N ARG A 260 8.80 9.72 3.63
CA ARG A 260 9.25 9.04 2.41
C ARG A 260 10.72 9.32 2.14
N VAL A 261 11.47 8.29 1.75
CA VAL A 261 12.89 8.38 1.36
C VAL A 261 13.12 7.75 -0.01
N THR A 262 14.05 8.32 -0.76
CA THR A 262 14.54 7.83 -2.07
C THR A 262 15.73 6.90 -1.92
N THR A 263 16.08 6.18 -2.98
CA THR A 263 17.23 5.25 -2.99
C THR A 263 18.53 5.92 -2.55
N GLY A 264 18.83 7.12 -3.07
CA GLY A 264 20.02 7.88 -2.68
C GLY A 264 20.00 8.34 -1.22
N GLU A 265 18.84 8.74 -0.71
CA GLU A 265 18.68 9.09 0.71
C GLU A 265 18.88 7.87 1.61
N VAL A 266 18.32 6.70 1.25
CA VAL A 266 18.52 5.47 2.01
C VAL A 266 20.01 5.12 2.08
N GLN A 267 20.73 5.18 0.94
CA GLN A 267 22.17 4.92 0.91
C GLN A 267 22.95 5.86 1.84
N ASN A 268 22.66 7.16 1.78
CA ASN A 268 23.31 8.16 2.64
C ASN A 268 22.99 7.93 4.12
N MET A 269 21.72 7.66 4.43
CA MET A 269 21.26 7.43 5.80
C MET A 269 21.94 6.21 6.43
N ILE A 270 21.97 5.06 5.74
CA ILE A 270 22.60 3.84 6.30
C ILE A 270 24.13 3.91 6.34
N ALA A 271 24.75 4.78 5.52
CA ALA A 271 26.19 5.04 5.59
C ALA A 271 26.56 5.93 6.78
N GLN A 272 25.67 6.84 7.18
CA GLN A 272 25.90 7.81 8.26
C GLN A 272 25.46 7.28 9.63
N ASP A 273 24.40 6.47 9.68
CA ASP A 273 23.82 5.98 10.93
C ASP A 273 23.63 4.46 10.88
N ALA A 274 24.55 3.75 11.55
CA ALA A 274 24.50 2.30 11.67
C ALA A 274 23.36 1.78 12.56
N SER A 275 22.64 2.67 13.27
CA SER A 275 21.49 2.27 14.10
C SER A 275 20.21 2.03 13.28
N ILE A 276 20.16 2.57 12.06
CA ILE A 276 19.02 2.42 11.14
C ILE A 276 18.80 0.94 10.82
N GLN A 277 17.58 0.48 11.03
CA GLN A 277 17.17 -0.85 10.61
C GLN A 277 16.39 -0.81 9.31
N LEU A 278 16.82 -1.66 8.37
CA LEU A 278 16.16 -1.95 7.12
C LEU A 278 15.23 -3.13 7.34
N ILE A 279 13.93 -2.93 7.13
CA ILE A 279 12.93 -3.99 7.28
C ILE A 279 12.28 -4.26 5.93
N ASP A 280 12.55 -5.45 5.41
CA ASP A 280 11.91 -6.00 4.23
C ASP A 280 10.56 -6.58 4.64
N VAL A 281 9.48 -6.03 4.10
CA VAL A 281 8.11 -6.51 4.38
C VAL A 281 7.47 -7.19 3.18
N LEU A 282 8.26 -7.52 2.14
CA LEU A 282 7.76 -8.15 0.94
C LEU A 282 7.23 -9.56 1.25
N ALA A 283 5.92 -9.77 1.11
CA ALA A 283 5.27 -11.05 1.43
C ALA A 283 5.71 -12.17 0.48
N ASN A 284 5.81 -11.85 -0.80
CA ASN A 284 6.18 -12.81 -1.83
C ASN A 284 7.63 -13.26 -1.63
N SER A 285 7.86 -14.56 -1.83
CA SER A 285 9.22 -15.12 -1.81
C SER A 285 10.07 -14.46 -2.89
N HIS A 286 11.27 -14.03 -2.50
CA HIS A 286 12.22 -13.38 -3.37
C HIS A 286 13.64 -13.80 -2.94
N GLY A 287 14.55 -13.96 -3.91
CA GLY A 287 15.84 -14.59 -3.67
C GLY A 287 16.90 -13.66 -3.08
N SER A 288 16.70 -12.33 -3.13
CA SER A 288 17.68 -11.36 -2.65
C SER A 288 17.03 -10.08 -2.13
N THR A 289 17.62 -9.54 -1.06
CA THR A 289 17.18 -8.31 -0.39
C THR A 289 18.37 -7.37 -0.14
N ILE A 290 18.10 -6.19 0.44
CA ILE A 290 19.13 -5.22 0.80
C ILE A 290 20.02 -5.79 1.91
N LYS A 291 21.33 -5.54 1.84
CA LYS A 291 22.29 -6.01 2.85
C LYS A 291 21.87 -5.59 4.27
N ASN A 292 21.99 -6.52 5.22
CA ASN A 292 21.60 -6.36 6.63
C ASN A 292 20.09 -6.14 6.88
N ALA A 293 19.22 -6.27 5.87
CA ALA A 293 17.78 -6.17 6.08
C ALA A 293 17.24 -7.37 6.88
N VAL A 294 16.21 -7.11 7.70
CA VAL A 294 15.44 -8.13 8.40
C VAL A 294 14.12 -8.33 7.66
N HIS A 295 13.75 -9.59 7.38
CA HIS A 295 12.51 -9.94 6.68
C HIS A 295 11.35 -10.17 7.65
N ILE A 296 10.32 -9.34 7.58
CA ILE A 296 9.13 -9.37 8.45
C ILE A 296 7.86 -9.16 7.57
N PRO A 297 7.41 -10.17 6.81
CA PRO A 297 6.32 -10.03 5.85
C PRO A 297 4.96 -9.67 6.50
N SER A 298 4.77 -10.02 7.79
CA SER A 298 3.54 -9.70 8.53
C SER A 298 3.24 -8.19 8.61
N GLY A 299 4.26 -7.33 8.52
CA GLY A 299 4.08 -5.88 8.47
C GLY A 299 3.47 -5.38 7.16
N GLY A 300 3.62 -6.14 6.07
CA GLY A 300 3.17 -5.78 4.74
C GLY A 300 1.67 -5.96 4.52
N TYR A 301 1.04 -6.85 5.29
CA TYR A 301 -0.33 -7.28 5.06
C TYR A 301 -1.35 -6.14 5.25
N GLY A 302 -2.36 -6.11 4.38
CA GLY A 302 -3.58 -5.31 4.56
C GLY A 302 -4.38 -5.74 5.78
N GLY A 303 -5.59 -5.20 5.94
CA GLY A 303 -6.49 -5.52 7.06
C GLY A 303 -6.69 -4.35 8.03
N THR A 304 -6.50 -4.59 9.33
CA THR A 304 -6.74 -3.60 10.38
C THR A 304 -5.57 -3.50 11.37
N PHE A 305 -5.52 -2.45 12.18
CA PHE A 305 -4.52 -2.31 13.23
C PHE A 305 -4.76 -3.20 14.46
N ASN A 306 -5.76 -4.10 14.42
CA ASN A 306 -6.10 -5.00 15.54
C ASN A 306 -6.13 -6.47 15.13
N ASP A 307 -5.61 -6.81 13.94
CA ASP A 307 -5.59 -8.18 13.42
C ASP A 307 -4.36 -8.98 13.87
N ASN A 308 -4.32 -10.28 13.52
CA ASN A 308 -3.17 -11.15 13.81
C ASN A 308 -1.88 -10.64 13.15
N ALA A 309 -1.97 -10.03 11.96
CA ALA A 309 -0.82 -9.48 11.28
C ALA A 309 -0.17 -8.36 12.11
N GLN A 310 -0.98 -7.47 12.71
CA GLN A 310 -0.51 -6.45 13.64
C GLN A 310 0.21 -7.08 14.83
N GLN A 311 -0.41 -8.07 15.47
CA GLN A 311 0.13 -8.70 16.67
C GLN A 311 1.50 -9.34 16.39
N ASN A 312 1.61 -10.10 15.29
CA ASN A 312 2.84 -10.75 14.86
C ASN A 312 3.92 -9.74 14.48
N PHE A 313 3.55 -8.70 13.74
CA PHE A 313 4.48 -7.63 13.34
C PHE A 313 5.02 -6.88 14.56
N VAL A 314 4.16 -6.48 15.49
CA VAL A 314 4.57 -5.78 16.71
C VAL A 314 5.43 -6.67 17.61
N ALA A 315 5.10 -7.96 17.75
CA ALA A 315 5.93 -8.90 18.49
C ALA A 315 7.35 -9.01 17.88
N SER A 316 7.44 -9.07 16.56
CA SER A 316 8.71 -9.13 15.82
C SER A 316 9.54 -7.86 16.03
N LEU A 317 8.94 -6.68 15.91
CA LEU A 317 9.64 -5.42 16.15
C LEU A 317 10.07 -5.28 17.63
N ARG A 318 9.21 -5.65 18.59
CA ARG A 318 9.57 -5.60 20.02
C ARG A 318 10.73 -6.52 20.34
N SER A 319 10.75 -7.72 19.77
CA SER A 319 11.87 -8.66 19.89
C SER A 319 13.16 -8.09 19.28
N LEU A 320 13.07 -7.50 18.08
CA LEU A 320 14.22 -6.91 17.39
C LEU A 320 14.82 -5.71 18.13
N PHE A 321 13.97 -4.84 18.70
CA PHE A 321 14.41 -3.57 19.29
C PHE A 321 14.50 -3.56 20.81
N GLY A 322 14.15 -4.66 21.48
CA GLY A 322 14.05 -4.72 22.94
C GLY A 322 12.96 -3.77 23.47
N GLY A 323 11.87 -3.61 22.72
CA GLY A 323 10.76 -2.71 23.07
C GLY A 323 11.01 -1.22 22.87
N ARG A 324 12.18 -0.81 22.36
CA ARG A 324 12.47 0.60 22.03
C ARG A 324 11.70 1.03 20.79
N THR A 325 10.91 2.10 20.90
CA THR A 325 10.07 2.61 19.80
C THR A 325 10.68 3.79 19.03
N SER A 326 11.78 4.35 19.54
CA SER A 326 12.51 5.48 18.92
C SER A 326 13.62 5.04 17.96
N VAL A 327 13.75 3.75 17.66
CA VAL A 327 14.75 3.27 16.70
C VAL A 327 14.37 3.79 15.30
N PRO A 328 15.31 4.30 14.49
CA PRO A 328 15.02 4.67 13.11
C PRO A 328 14.84 3.43 12.23
N ILE A 329 13.68 3.33 11.57
CA ILE A 329 13.29 2.15 10.79
C ILE A 329 12.92 2.58 9.38
N ILE A 330 13.55 1.96 8.39
CA ILE A 330 13.19 2.10 6.98
C ILE A 330 12.46 0.82 6.54
N PHE A 331 11.21 0.96 6.16
CA PHE A 331 10.42 -0.13 5.57
C PHE A 331 10.46 -0.07 4.05
N PHE A 332 10.63 -1.22 3.41
CA PHE A 332 10.64 -1.37 1.96
C PHE A 332 10.02 -2.70 1.52
N CYS A 333 9.63 -2.77 0.25
CA CYS A 333 9.12 -4.01 -0.37
C CYS A 333 9.56 -4.07 -1.84
N ALA A 334 8.76 -4.65 -2.74
CA ALA A 334 9.16 -4.90 -4.13
C ALA A 334 9.54 -3.62 -4.91
N GLY A 335 8.73 -2.57 -4.83
CA GLY A 335 8.98 -1.35 -5.59
C GLY A 335 7.93 -0.27 -5.44
N SER A 336 7.96 0.71 -6.34
CA SER A 336 7.16 1.93 -6.31
C SER A 336 5.64 1.73 -6.29
N GLU A 337 5.14 0.60 -6.77
CA GLU A 337 3.71 0.24 -6.80
C GLU A 337 3.35 -0.83 -5.75
N CYS A 338 4.18 -0.98 -4.71
CA CYS A 338 3.96 -1.93 -3.63
C CYS A 338 3.53 -1.23 -2.34
N TRP A 339 2.31 -1.52 -1.88
CA TRP A 339 1.75 -0.96 -0.66
C TRP A 339 2.20 -1.65 0.62
N GLU A 340 2.89 -2.79 0.57
CA GLU A 340 3.27 -3.53 1.77
C GLU A 340 4.17 -2.67 2.69
N SER A 341 5.15 -1.97 2.12
CA SER A 341 6.00 -1.03 2.87
C SER A 341 5.23 0.18 3.42
N TYR A 342 4.18 0.63 2.72
CA TYR A 342 3.29 1.69 3.19
C TYR A 342 2.47 1.20 4.40
N ASN A 343 1.88 0.02 4.30
CA ASN A 343 1.15 -0.64 5.38
C ASN A 343 2.04 -0.82 6.62
N ALA A 344 3.28 -1.27 6.45
CA ALA A 344 4.21 -1.46 7.54
C ALA A 344 4.50 -0.18 8.34
N VAL A 345 4.65 0.96 7.65
CA VAL A 345 4.82 2.27 8.30
C VAL A 345 3.57 2.64 9.10
N LEU A 346 2.37 2.45 8.54
CA LEU A 346 1.12 2.71 9.26
C LEU A 346 0.97 1.80 10.50
N ARG A 347 1.26 0.50 10.35
CA ARG A 347 1.21 -0.49 11.44
C ARG A 347 2.22 -0.17 12.54
N ALA A 348 3.44 0.24 12.19
CA ALA A 348 4.46 0.63 13.15
C ALA A 348 4.08 1.92 13.88
N ASN A 349 3.52 2.90 13.18
CA ASN A 349 3.01 4.13 13.78
C ASN A 349 1.88 3.83 14.77
N ALA A 350 0.92 2.97 14.40
CA ALA A 350 -0.16 2.54 15.27
C ALA A 350 0.34 1.81 16.54
N ALA A 351 1.52 1.18 16.46
CA ALA A 351 2.19 0.54 17.59
C ALA A 351 3.09 1.48 18.42
N GLY A 352 3.15 2.77 18.07
CA GLY A 352 3.88 3.79 18.83
C GLY A 352 5.34 4.00 18.42
N TYR A 353 5.79 3.45 17.29
CA TYR A 353 7.11 3.76 16.73
C TYR A 353 7.14 5.16 16.11
N THR A 354 8.21 5.92 16.35
CA THR A 354 8.23 7.36 16.04
C THR A 354 9.15 7.75 14.88
N ASN A 355 10.22 7.00 14.64
CA ASN A 355 11.23 7.32 13.63
C ASN A 355 11.06 6.42 12.40
N LEU A 356 10.01 6.70 11.63
CA LEU A 356 9.56 5.83 10.54
C LEU A 356 9.86 6.42 9.18
N TYR A 357 10.46 5.61 8.32
CA TYR A 357 10.77 5.97 6.94
C TYR A 357 10.14 4.97 5.97
N TRP A 358 9.54 5.51 4.92
CA TRP A 358 8.97 4.74 3.82
C TRP A 358 9.91 4.78 2.61
N TYR A 359 10.64 3.70 2.36
CA TYR A 359 11.41 3.55 1.13
C TYR A 359 10.53 2.94 0.04
N ARG A 360 9.78 3.83 -0.61
CA ARG A 360 8.82 3.51 -1.66
C ARG A 360 9.45 2.81 -2.87
N GLY A 361 10.68 3.18 -3.22
CA GLY A 361 11.38 2.63 -4.39
C GLY A 361 11.69 1.14 -4.29
N GLY A 362 11.81 0.60 -3.08
CA GLY A 362 11.93 -0.84 -2.83
C GLY A 362 13.14 -1.51 -3.48
N LEU A 363 13.05 -2.84 -3.58
CA LEU A 363 14.07 -3.69 -4.21
C LEU A 363 14.33 -3.31 -5.68
N ALA A 364 13.29 -2.93 -6.42
CA ALA A 364 13.41 -2.54 -7.82
C ALA A 364 14.33 -1.32 -8.01
N SER A 365 14.15 -0.28 -7.18
CA SER A 365 14.97 0.94 -7.27
C SER A 365 16.40 0.69 -6.76
N TRP A 366 16.54 -0.11 -5.70
CA TRP A 366 17.84 -0.50 -5.17
C TRP A 366 18.67 -1.29 -6.19
N SER A 367 18.06 -2.27 -6.85
CA SER A 367 18.69 -3.07 -7.89
C SER A 367 19.00 -2.23 -9.14
N ALA A 368 18.09 -1.34 -9.56
CA ALA A 368 18.31 -0.46 -10.71
C ALA A 368 19.46 0.54 -10.48
N ALA A 369 19.72 0.90 -9.22
CA ALA A 369 20.88 1.69 -8.82
C ALA A 369 22.19 0.88 -8.76
N GLY A 370 22.16 -0.43 -9.05
CA GLY A 370 23.35 -1.30 -9.00
C GLY A 370 23.90 -1.50 -7.60
N LEU A 371 23.07 -1.33 -6.57
CA LEU A 371 23.52 -1.38 -5.18
C LEU A 371 23.62 -2.83 -4.66
N PRO A 372 24.51 -3.10 -3.68
CA PRO A 372 24.72 -4.45 -3.16
C PRO A 372 23.46 -5.07 -2.53
N MET A 373 23.25 -6.35 -2.81
CA MET A 373 22.18 -7.18 -2.26
C MET A 373 22.76 -8.44 -1.61
N GLN A 374 21.95 -9.11 -0.80
CA GLN A 374 22.27 -10.39 -0.15
C GLN A 374 21.12 -11.38 -0.33
N PRO A 375 21.33 -12.70 -0.15
CA PRO A 375 20.22 -13.64 -0.08
C PRO A 375 19.19 -13.23 0.98
N THR A 376 17.91 -13.33 0.67
CA THR A 376 16.84 -12.98 1.61
C THR A 376 16.89 -13.91 2.83
N PRO A 377 16.98 -13.37 4.06
CA PRO A 377 16.95 -14.18 5.26
C PRO A 377 15.56 -14.81 5.45
N PRO A 378 15.44 -15.91 6.21
CA PRO A 378 14.12 -16.46 6.53
C PRO A 378 13.25 -15.41 7.26
N PRO A 379 11.92 -15.46 7.06
CA PRO A 379 11.01 -14.53 7.72
C PRO A 379 11.07 -14.72 9.24
N ARG A 380 11.02 -13.61 9.98
CA ARG A 380 10.94 -13.60 11.45
C ARG A 380 9.52 -13.72 11.99
#